data_AF-A0A1G2CRM9-F1
#
_entry.id   AF-A0A1G2CRM9-F1
#
_cell.length_a   1.000
_cell.length_b   1.000
_cell.length_c   1.000
_cell.angle_alpha   90.00
_cell.angle_beta   90.00
_cell.angle_gamma   90.00
#
_symmetry.space_group_name_H-M   'P 1'
#
loop_
_entity.id
_entity.type
_entity.pdbx_description
1 polymer ?
#
loop_
_entity_poly.entity_id
_entity_poly.type
_entity_poly.pdbx_seq_one_letter_code
_entity_poly.pdbx_strand_id
1 'polypeptide(L)' 'MSEFKSKKVEDLVKLLSEKREALRMFRFGISGSKTKNVKEGKGLRKEIAQIMTELASR' A
#
# COMPACT_ATOMS: atom_id res chain seq x y z
N MET A 1 -13.75 7.03 0.56
CA MET A 1 -14.41 6.57 1.80
C MET A 1 -13.71 5.28 2.21
N SER A 2 -13.30 5.18 3.47
CA SER A 2 -12.31 4.24 3.99
C SER A 2 -12.78 2.77 3.92
N GLU A 3 -12.48 2.08 2.82
CA GLU A 3 -12.68 0.61 2.65
C GLU A 3 -11.97 -0.23 3.72
N PHE A 4 -11.08 0.38 4.50
CA PHE A 4 -10.31 -0.26 5.57
C PHE A 4 -11.00 -0.20 6.95
N LYS A 5 -12.09 0.58 7.11
CA LYS A 5 -12.80 0.71 8.40
C LYS A 5 -13.47 -0.58 8.87
N SER A 6 -13.93 -1.43 7.95
CA SER A 6 -14.64 -2.67 8.28
C SER A 6 -13.73 -3.88 8.50
N LYS A 7 -12.43 -3.76 8.21
CA LYS A 7 -11.48 -4.88 8.32
C LYS A 7 -10.98 -5.06 9.75
N LYS A 8 -10.62 -6.29 10.11
CA LYS A 8 -9.96 -6.59 11.40
C LYS A 8 -8.53 -6.05 11.40
N VAL A 9 -8.01 -5.73 12.58
CA VAL A 9 -6.64 -5.22 12.75
C VAL A 9 -5.61 -6.19 12.16
N GLU A 10 -5.80 -7.49 12.38
CA GLU A 10 -4.93 -8.53 11.81
C GLU A 10 -4.89 -8.52 10.28
N ASP A 11 -6.06 -8.36 9.65
CA ASP A 11 -6.16 -8.28 8.19
C ASP A 11 -5.53 -7.00 7.64
N LEU A 12 -5.63 -5.89 8.38
CA LEU A 12 -4.97 -4.63 8.04
C LEU A 12 -3.45 -4.74 8.10
N VAL A 13 -2.90 -5.45 9.10
CA VAL A 13 -1.45 -5.69 9.22
C VAL A 13 -0.94 -6.56 8.07
N LYS A 14 -1.68 -7.62 7.70
CA LYS A 14 -1.35 -8.46 6.53
C LYS A 14 -1.38 -7.66 5.22
N LEU A 15 -2.43 -6.86 5.02
CA LEU A 15 -2.52 -5.97 3.86
C LEU A 15 -1.38 -4.94 3.84
N LEU A 16 -0.98 -4.42 4.99
CA LEU A 16 0.13 -3.47 5.09
C LEU A 16 1.45 -4.10 4.64
N SER A 17 1.73 -5.35 5.02
CA SER A 17 2.94 -6.05 4.57
C SER A 17 2.93 -6.29 3.06
N GLU A 18 1.81 -6.77 2.52
CA GLU A 18 1.65 -7.02 1.07
C GLU A 18 1.84 -5.74 0.26
N LYS A 19 1.22 -4.62 0.69
CA LYS A 19 1.33 -3.34 -0.02
C LYS A 19 2.74 -2.74 0.06
N ARG A 20 3.45 -2.93 1.19
CA ARG A 20 4.86 -2.53 1.32
C ARG A 20 5.77 -3.35 0.41
N GLU A 21 5.51 -4.64 0.27
CA GLU A 21 6.25 -5.51 -0.64
C GLU A 21 5.97 -5.15 -2.10
N ALA A 22 4.71 -4.91 -2.47
CA ALA A 22 4.35 -4.41 -3.80
C ALA A 22 5.05 -3.08 -4.12
N LEU A 23 5.14 -2.16 -3.15
CA LEU A 23 5.87 -0.91 -3.32
C LEU A 23 7.39 -1.12 -3.48
N ARG A 24 7.96 -2.11 -2.79
CA ARG A 24 9.35 -2.51 -2.94
C ARG A 24 9.61 -3.08 -4.34
N MET A 25 8.78 -4.02 -4.79
CA MET A 25 8.85 -4.59 -6.15
C MET A 25 8.69 -3.50 -7.21
N PHE A 26 7.77 -2.57 -7.01
CA PHE A 26 7.56 -1.43 -7.91
C PHE A 26 8.81 -0.53 -8.00
N ARG A 27 9.47 -0.24 -6.85
CA ARG A 27 10.74 0.50 -6.84
C ARG A 27 11.86 -0.23 -7.59
N PHE A 28 11.98 -1.54 -7.41
CA PHE A 28 12.96 -2.34 -8.15
C PHE A 28 12.64 -2.41 -9.65
N GLY A 29 11.36 -2.54 -10.02
CA GLY A 29 10.91 -2.56 -11.41
C GLY A 29 11.12 -1.23 -12.15
N ILE A 30 11.06 -0.09 -11.45
CA ILE A 30 11.36 1.23 -12.01
C ILE A 30 12.84 1.38 -12.40
N SER A 31 13.76 0.77 -11.64
CA SER A 31 15.20 0.95 -11.85
C SER A 31 15.71 0.44 -13.21
N GLY A 32 14.90 -0.32 -13.95
CA GLY A 32 15.24 -0.85 -15.27
C GLY A 32 14.33 -0.36 -16.40
N SER A 33 13.74 0.84 -16.28
CA SER A 33 12.90 1.49 -17.32
C SER A 33 11.70 0.66 -17.83
N LYS A 34 11.33 -0.40 -17.12
CA LYS A 34 10.30 -1.37 -17.53
C LYS A 34 8.87 -0.96 -17.15
N THR A 35 8.70 -0.05 -16.20
CA THR A 35 7.39 0.35 -15.68
C THR A 35 6.81 1.56 -16.43
N LYS A 36 5.81 1.31 -17.28
CA LYS A 36 5.05 2.35 -17.99
C LYS A 36 4.05 3.09 -17.10
N ASN A 37 3.66 2.51 -15.95
CA ASN A 37 2.62 3.04 -15.07
C ASN A 37 3.18 3.62 -13.76
N VAL A 38 3.75 4.82 -13.83
CA VAL A 38 4.31 5.53 -12.67
C VAL A 38 3.25 5.88 -11.61
N LYS A 39 1.97 5.91 -11.99
CA LYS A 39 0.85 6.27 -11.11
C LYS A 39 0.53 5.19 -10.07
N GLU A 40 0.86 3.93 -10.35
CA GLU A 40 0.66 2.81 -9.40
C GLU A 40 1.41 3.04 -8.08
N GLY A 41 2.64 3.53 -8.14
CA GLY A 41 3.41 3.83 -6.93
C GLY A 41 2.75 4.87 -6.03
N LYS A 42 2.08 5.87 -6.62
CA LYS A 42 1.33 6.88 -5.86
C LYS A 42 0.08 6.27 -5.21
N GLY A 43 -0.61 5.35 -5.91
CA GLY A 43 -1.74 4.59 -5.36
C GLY A 43 -1.33 3.74 -4.16
N LEU A 44 -0.26 2.94 -4.29
CA LEU A 44 0.27 2.10 -3.22
C LEU A 44 0.66 2.91 -1.98
N ARG A 45 1.32 4.07 -2.15
CA ARG A 45 1.64 4.96 -1.02
C ARG A 45 0.40 5.47 -0.29
N LYS A 46 -0.65 5.83 -1.05
CA LYS A 46 -1.91 6.32 -0.48
C LYS A 46 -2.63 5.22 0.32
N GLU A 47 -2.67 4.01 -0.21
CA GLU A 47 -3.28 2.85 0.48
C GLU A 47 -2.53 2.52 1.77
N ILE A 48 -1.19 2.49 1.74
CA ILE A 48 -0.36 2.30 2.95
C ILE A 48 -0.66 3.37 3.99
N ALA A 49 -0.74 4.64 3.58
CA ALA A 49 -1.05 5.74 4.50
C ALA A 49 -2.44 5.59 5.12
N GLN A 50 -3.46 5.22 4.32
CA GLN A 50 -4.82 5.00 4.82
C GLN A 50 -4.90 3.84 5.82
N ILE A 51 -4.20 2.73 5.57
CA ILE A 51 -4.11 1.60 6.50
C ILE A 51 -3.43 2.03 7.81
N MET A 52 -2.33 2.80 7.72
CA MET A 52 -1.63 3.30 8.91
C MET A 52 -2.48 4.29 9.71
N THR A 53 -3.25 5.17 9.05
CA THR A 53 -4.19 6.08 9.73
C THR A 53 -5.31 5.31 10.43
N GLU A 54 -5.87 4.28 9.80
CA GLU A 54 -6.89 3.44 10.41
C GLU A 54 -6.34 2.68 11.63
N LEU A 55 -5.13 2.12 11.53
CA LEU A 55 -4.46 1.46 12.66
C LEU A 55 -4.18 2.42 13.82
N ALA A 56 -3.87 3.68 13.54
CA ALA A 56 -3.62 4.69 14.57
C ALA A 56 -4.90 5.31 15.16
N SER A 57 -6.02 5.24 14.43
CA SER A 57 -7.32 5.78 14.86
C SER A 57 -8.14 4.81 15.71
N ARG A 58 -7.69 3.55 15.83
CA ARG A 58 -8.27 2.52 16.68
C ARG A 58 -7.55 2.47 18.02
#